data_AF-A0A804PII6-F1
#
_entry.id   AF-A0A804PII6-F1
#
_cell.length_a   1.000
_cell.length_b   1.000
_cell.length_c   1.000
_cell.angle_alpha   90.00
_cell.angle_beta   90.00
_cell.angle_gamma   90.00
#
_symmetry.space_group_name_H-M   'P 1'
#
loop_
_entity.id
_entity.type
_entity.pdbx_description
1 polymer ?
#
loop_
_entity_poly.entity_id
_entity_poly.type
_entity_poly.pdbx_seq_one_letter_code
_entity_poly.pdbx_strand_id
1 'polypeptide(L)'
;MEMTTPVFTRKGESNGQSMDMTTPVITKKSAGTNKWKMSFVMPAKYGSNLPRPKDPSVIIKEVPSKIVAVAAFSGLVTDDDINQRESKLRESLRKDTTFRVKDDSVVEVAQYNPPFTLPFTRRNEIALEVERNDIA
;
A
#
# COMPACT_ATOMS: atom_id res chain seq x y z
N MET A 1 -19.78 -4.02 13.36
CA MET A 1 -18.68 -4.02 14.34
C MET A 1 -17.63 -3.05 13.83
N GLU A 2 -17.59 -1.85 14.41
CA GLU A 2 -16.51 -0.89 14.18
C GLU A 2 -15.21 -1.45 14.75
N MET A 3 -14.20 -1.56 13.89
CA MET A 3 -12.86 -2.05 14.24
C MET A 3 -11.94 -0.85 14.40
N THR A 4 -12.07 -0.12 15.51
CA THR A 4 -11.19 1.01 15.85
C THR A 4 -10.14 0.59 16.88
N THR A 5 -9.43 -0.51 16.64
CA THR A 5 -8.36 -0.94 17.55
C THR A 5 -7.02 -0.44 17.02
N PRO A 6 -6.43 0.63 17.59
CA PRO A 6 -5.12 1.13 17.21
C PRO A 6 -4.04 0.06 17.37
N VAL A 7 -3.10 0.00 16.42
CA VAL A 7 -1.92 -0.86 16.50
C VAL A 7 -0.90 -0.17 17.41
N PHE A 8 -0.88 -0.52 18.69
CA PHE A 8 0.13 -0.04 19.63
C PHE A 8 1.38 -0.90 19.54
N THR A 9 2.49 -0.33 19.06
CA THR A 9 3.83 -0.91 19.22
C THR A 9 4.52 -0.46 20.53
N ARG A 10 3.96 0.55 21.23
CA ARG A 10 4.41 0.98 22.56
C ARG A 10 3.28 1.67 23.34
N LYS A 11 3.26 1.50 24.67
CA LYS A 11 2.26 2.08 25.59
C LYS A 11 2.55 3.58 25.78
N GLY A 12 1.66 4.47 25.32
CA GLY A 12 1.79 5.93 25.45
C GLY A 12 0.44 6.59 25.72
N GLU A 13 0.45 7.71 26.43
CA GLU A 13 -0.76 8.44 26.85
C GLU A 13 -1.57 8.99 25.65
N SER A 14 -2.88 8.76 25.69
CA SER A 14 -3.82 9.01 24.59
C SER A 14 -4.35 10.45 24.55
N ASN A 15 -3.47 11.46 24.61
CA ASN A 15 -3.86 12.86 24.37
C ASN A 15 -3.94 13.16 22.85
N GLY A 16 -4.61 12.32 22.06
CA GLY A 16 -4.67 12.42 20.60
C GLY A 16 -6.09 12.22 20.08
N GLN A 17 -6.36 12.72 18.87
CA GLN A 17 -7.66 12.52 18.23
C GLN A 17 -7.77 11.07 17.74
N SER A 18 -8.87 10.39 18.09
CA SER A 18 -9.20 9.08 17.51
C SER A 18 -9.51 9.25 16.02
N MET A 19 -8.94 8.37 15.19
CA MET A 19 -9.13 8.39 13.74
C MET A 19 -9.67 7.05 13.27
N ASP A 20 -10.57 7.10 12.29
CA ASP A 20 -11.12 5.89 11.67
C ASP A 20 -10.01 5.20 10.88
N MET A 21 -9.93 3.88 11.03
CA MET A 21 -9.03 3.07 10.21
C MET A 21 -9.51 3.06 8.77
N THR A 22 -8.61 3.37 7.84
CA THR A 22 -8.85 3.21 6.41
C THR A 22 -8.23 1.92 5.90
N THR A 23 -8.81 1.38 4.84
CA THR A 23 -8.22 0.31 4.04
C THR A 23 -7.92 0.83 2.63
N PRO A 24 -6.83 0.40 1.97
CA PRO A 24 -5.85 -0.60 2.42
C PRO A 24 -4.71 0.00 3.28
N VAL A 25 -3.97 -0.89 3.96
CA VAL A 25 -2.61 -0.58 4.42
C VAL A 25 -1.64 -0.87 3.28
N ILE A 26 -0.81 0.10 2.93
CA ILE A 26 0.12 -0.01 1.81
C ILE A 26 1.53 -0.21 2.33
N THR A 27 2.20 -1.25 1.84
CA THR A 27 3.63 -1.49 2.10
C THR A 27 4.39 -1.37 0.79
N LYS A 28 5.41 -0.50 0.76
CA LYS A 28 6.26 -0.27 -0.42
C LYS A 28 7.71 -0.61 -0.09
N LYS A 29 8.37 -1.34 -0.98
CA LYS A 29 9.82 -1.56 -0.87
C LYS A 29 10.54 -0.25 -1.20
N SER A 30 11.55 0.13 -0.43
CA SER A 30 12.32 1.33 -0.76
C SER A 30 13.33 1.02 -1.86
N ALA A 31 13.33 1.78 -2.96
CA ALA A 31 14.29 1.62 -4.05
C ALA A 31 15.74 1.60 -3.50
N GLY A 32 16.52 0.57 -3.88
CA GLY A 32 17.93 0.45 -3.49
C GLY A 32 18.19 0.06 -2.02
N THR A 33 17.19 -0.24 -1.20
CA THR A 33 17.40 -0.71 0.18
C THR A 33 16.50 -1.89 0.54
N ASN A 34 16.89 -2.72 1.51
CA ASN A 34 16.03 -3.79 2.03
C ASN A 34 15.03 -3.30 3.10
N LYS A 35 14.60 -2.03 3.01
CA LYS A 35 13.69 -1.41 3.97
C LYS A 35 12.29 -1.28 3.39
N TRP A 36 11.31 -1.71 4.17
CA TRP A 36 9.90 -1.55 3.85
C TRP A 36 9.35 -0.27 4.48
N LYS A 37 8.54 0.47 3.72
CA LYS A 37 7.77 1.61 4.23
C LYS A 37 6.30 1.21 4.29
N MET A 38 5.72 1.34 5.47
CA MET A 38 4.29 1.17 5.68
C MET A 38 3.60 2.53 5.59
N SER A 39 2.42 2.57 5.00
CA SER A 39 1.64 3.79 4.80
C SER A 39 0.17 3.50 5.06
N PHE A 40 -0.48 4.46 5.70
CA PHE A 40 -1.91 4.46 5.98
C PHE A 40 -2.55 5.57 5.16
N VAL A 41 -3.76 5.33 4.66
CA VAL A 41 -4.51 6.33 3.91
C VAL A 41 -5.22 7.26 4.89
N MET A 42 -5.22 8.55 4.61
CA MET A 42 -5.97 9.49 5.46
C MET A 42 -7.45 9.48 5.09
N PRO A 43 -8.37 9.44 6.06
CA PRO A 43 -9.80 9.58 5.78
C PRO A 43 -10.10 10.90 5.06
N ALA A 44 -10.96 10.86 4.04
CA ALA A 44 -11.27 12.03 3.20
C ALA A 44 -11.78 13.26 3.99
N LYS A 45 -12.42 13.04 5.16
CA LYS A 45 -12.96 14.10 6.04
C LYS A 45 -11.93 15.12 6.51
N TYR A 46 -10.65 14.77 6.53
CA TYR A 46 -9.60 15.68 7.00
C TYR A 46 -9.10 16.65 5.91
N GLY A 47 -9.22 16.28 4.63
CA GLY A 47 -8.70 17.09 3.53
C GLY A 47 -7.26 17.54 3.76
N SER A 48 -7.03 18.86 3.75
CA SER A 48 -5.73 19.49 4.03
C SER A 48 -5.46 19.74 5.52
N ASN A 49 -6.47 19.61 6.39
CA ASN A 49 -6.34 19.89 7.82
C ASN A 49 -6.01 18.60 8.61
N LEU A 50 -4.74 18.20 8.58
CA LEU A 50 -4.29 16.93 9.13
C LEU A 50 -3.65 17.12 10.52
N PRO A 51 -3.94 16.24 11.51
CA PRO A 51 -3.30 16.29 12.80
C PRO A 51 -1.80 15.99 12.66
N ARG A 52 -0.96 16.72 13.39
CA ARG A 52 0.48 16.50 13.37
C ARG A 52 0.83 15.19 14.09
N PRO A 53 1.60 14.28 13.45
CA PRO A 53 2.09 13.09 14.13
C PRO A 53 2.94 13.46 15.35
N LYS A 54 2.75 12.72 16.45
CA LYS A 54 3.58 12.89 17.66
C LYS A 54 4.96 12.24 17.51
N ASP A 55 5.03 11.16 16.72
CA ASP A 55 6.25 10.43 16.45
C ASP A 55 6.95 11.05 15.22
N PRO A 56 8.20 11.52 15.34
CA PRO A 56 8.93 12.15 14.23
C PRO A 56 9.28 11.16 13.10
N SER A 57 9.21 9.84 13.34
CA SER A 57 9.40 8.83 12.30
C SER A 57 8.19 8.71 11.35
N VAL A 58 7.04 9.27 11.74
CA VAL A 58 5.83 9.29 10.93
C VAL A 58 5.73 10.63 10.21
N ILE A 59 5.74 10.57 8.89
CA ILE A 59 5.58 11.75 8.03
C ILE A 59 4.27 11.66 7.26
N ILE A 60 3.63 12.79 7.07
CA ILE A 60 2.47 12.93 6.19
C ILE A 60 3.00 13.30 4.82
N LYS A 61 2.56 12.58 3.79
CA LYS A 61 2.97 12.81 2.41
C LYS A 61 1.75 12.83 1.50
N GLU A 62 1.68 13.84 0.65
CA GLU A 62 0.76 13.86 -0.47
C GLU A 62 1.22 12.89 -1.56
N VAL A 63 0.31 12.04 -2.02
CA VAL A 63 0.57 11.07 -3.08
C VAL A 63 -0.08 11.60 -4.35
N PRO A 64 0.70 11.91 -5.41
CA PRO A 64 0.14 12.40 -6.66
C PRO A 64 -0.71 11.32 -7.34
N SER A 65 -1.62 11.75 -8.21
CA SER A 65 -2.38 10.83 -9.06
C SER A 65 -1.43 10.02 -9.94
N LYS A 66 -1.66 8.71 -10.01
CA LYS A 66 -0.88 7.77 -10.80
C LYS A 66 -1.75 6.65 -11.33
N ILE A 67 -1.31 6.01 -12.40
CA ILE A 67 -1.95 4.81 -12.95
C ILE A 67 -1.16 3.60 -12.45
N VAL A 68 -1.87 2.59 -11.98
CA VAL A 68 -1.26 1.35 -11.49
C VAL A 68 -1.90 0.14 -12.14
N ALA A 69 -1.08 -0.85 -12.48
CA ALA A 69 -1.55 -2.19 -12.82
C ALA A 69 -1.58 -3.03 -11.55
N VAL A 70 -2.66 -3.79 -11.36
CA VAL A 70 -2.93 -4.49 -10.10
C VAL A 70 -3.16 -5.98 -10.33
N ALA A 71 -2.53 -6.81 -9.50
CA ALA A 71 -2.82 -8.24 -9.38
C ALA A 71 -3.36 -8.54 -7.97
N ALA A 72 -4.63 -8.94 -7.89
CA ALA A 72 -5.26 -9.35 -6.64
C ALA A 72 -4.95 -10.81 -6.29
N PHE A 73 -4.84 -11.10 -5.00
CA PHE A 73 -4.58 -12.44 -4.49
C PHE A 73 -5.03 -12.66 -3.05
N SER A 74 -5.16 -13.93 -2.67
CA SER A 74 -5.45 -14.37 -1.32
C SER A 74 -4.26 -15.06 -0.67
N GLY A 75 -4.31 -15.22 0.65
CA GLY A 75 -3.29 -15.90 1.44
C GLY A 75 -2.47 -14.95 2.30
N LEU A 76 -1.32 -15.47 2.75
CA LEU A 76 -0.31 -14.68 3.45
C LEU A 76 0.49 -13.85 2.46
N VAL A 77 1.12 -12.80 2.98
CA VAL A 77 2.01 -11.93 2.21
C VAL A 77 3.42 -12.21 2.70
N THR A 78 4.17 -13.00 1.94
CA THR A 78 5.60 -13.27 2.18
C THR A 78 6.45 -12.60 1.10
N ASP A 79 7.75 -12.44 1.34
CA ASP A 79 8.66 -11.88 0.33
C ASP A 79 8.66 -12.73 -0.96
N ASP A 80 8.54 -14.06 -0.84
CA ASP A 80 8.45 -14.98 -1.98
C ASP A 80 7.14 -14.82 -2.74
N ASP A 81 6.01 -14.69 -2.04
CA ASP A 81 4.70 -14.39 -2.65
C ASP A 81 4.76 -13.08 -3.44
N ILE A 82 5.39 -12.05 -2.87
CA ILE A 82 5.53 -10.74 -3.51
C ILE A 82 6.37 -10.87 -4.78
N ASN A 83 7.56 -11.47 -4.70
CA ASN A 83 8.47 -11.61 -5.84
C ASN A 83 7.83 -12.42 -6.98
N GLN A 84 7.15 -13.52 -6.65
CA GLN A 84 6.51 -14.37 -7.65
C GLN A 84 5.38 -13.63 -8.38
N ARG A 85 4.54 -12.93 -7.63
CA ARG A 85 3.37 -12.23 -8.17
C ARG A 85 3.76 -10.96 -8.92
N GLU A 86 4.75 -10.20 -8.43
CA GLU A 86 5.35 -9.09 -9.16
C GLU A 86 5.89 -9.56 -10.51
N SER A 87 6.66 -10.65 -10.53
CA SER A 87 7.25 -11.18 -11.77
C SER A 87 6.17 -11.54 -12.79
N LYS A 88 5.11 -12.23 -12.35
CA LYS A 88 3.96 -12.57 -13.21
C LYS A 88 3.22 -11.33 -13.74
N LEU A 89 3.05 -10.30 -12.90
CA LEU A 89 2.42 -9.05 -13.29
C LEU A 89 3.28 -8.32 -14.34
N ARG A 90 4.59 -8.22 -14.13
CA ARG A 90 5.53 -7.64 -15.10
C ARG A 90 5.51 -8.40 -16.42
N GLU A 91 5.51 -9.73 -16.38
CA GLU A 91 5.43 -10.55 -17.60
C GLU A 91 4.12 -10.32 -18.37
N SER A 92 3.00 -10.21 -17.65
CA SER A 92 1.70 -9.92 -18.25
C SER A 92 1.69 -8.54 -18.93
N LEU A 93 2.27 -7.53 -18.27
CA LEU A 93 2.36 -6.17 -18.80
C LEU A 93 3.32 -6.03 -19.99
N ARG A 94 4.31 -6.92 -20.15
CA ARG A 94 5.17 -6.93 -21.36
C ARG A 94 4.39 -7.22 -22.65
N LYS A 95 3.23 -7.87 -22.54
CA LYS A 95 2.36 -8.19 -23.68
C LYS A 95 1.33 -7.09 -23.94
N ASP A 96 1.25 -6.08 -23.07
CA ASP A 96 0.32 -4.97 -23.18
C ASP A 96 0.89 -3.91 -24.14
N THR A 97 0.05 -3.44 -25.07
CA THR A 97 0.42 -2.43 -26.08
C THR A 97 0.00 -1.02 -25.67
N THR A 98 -0.85 -0.89 -24.64
CA THR A 98 -1.40 0.38 -24.16
C THR A 98 -0.66 0.91 -22.95
N PHE A 99 -0.17 0.04 -22.08
CA PHE A 99 0.52 0.42 -20.84
C PHE A 99 1.88 -0.25 -20.71
N ARG A 100 2.86 0.49 -20.20
CA ARG A 100 4.16 -0.04 -19.80
C ARG A 100 4.44 0.27 -18.34
N VAL A 101 5.20 -0.61 -17.68
CA VAL A 101 5.67 -0.37 -16.31
C VAL A 101 6.70 0.74 -16.35
N LYS A 102 6.58 1.72 -15.45
CA LYS A 102 7.61 2.77 -15.31
C LYS A 102 8.94 2.19 -14.84
N ASP A 103 10.04 2.73 -15.33
CA ASP A 103 11.39 2.24 -15.01
C ASP A 103 11.72 2.37 -13.51
N ASP A 104 11.22 3.41 -12.85
CA ASP A 104 11.35 3.65 -11.41
C ASP A 104 10.23 3.02 -10.57
N SER A 105 9.35 2.23 -11.19
CA SER A 105 8.24 1.58 -10.49
C SER A 105 8.75 0.56 -9.48
N VAL A 106 8.45 0.83 -8.22
CA VAL A 106 8.66 -0.12 -7.12
C VAL A 106 7.34 -0.77 -6.73
N VAL A 107 7.42 -2.06 -6.40
CA VAL A 107 6.29 -2.86 -5.95
C VAL A 107 5.60 -2.25 -4.72
N GLU A 108 4.29 -2.13 -4.82
CA GLU A 108 3.40 -1.72 -3.74
C GLU A 108 2.47 -2.87 -3.40
N VAL A 109 2.34 -3.19 -2.11
CA VAL A 109 1.45 -4.23 -1.61
C VAL A 109 0.34 -3.57 -0.80
N ALA A 110 -0.90 -3.73 -1.25
CA ALA A 110 -2.08 -3.23 -0.57
C ALA A 110 -2.78 -4.38 0.16
N GLN A 111 -2.90 -4.27 1.48
CA GLN A 111 -3.56 -5.25 2.35
C GLN A 111 -4.86 -4.66 2.88
N TYR A 112 -5.98 -5.30 2.57
CA TYR A 112 -7.31 -4.79 2.91
C TYR A 112 -7.86 -5.37 4.19
N ASN A 113 -7.36 -6.53 4.59
CA ASN A 113 -7.92 -7.29 5.69
C ASN A 113 -7.08 -7.16 6.96
N PRO A 114 -7.73 -7.15 8.13
CA PRO A 114 -7.03 -7.13 9.41
C PRO A 114 -6.33 -8.48 9.69
N PRO A 115 -5.33 -8.50 10.60
CA PRO A 115 -4.44 -9.65 10.83
C PRO A 115 -5.15 -10.92 11.35
N PHE A 116 -6.34 -10.79 11.92
CA PHE A 116 -7.15 -11.92 12.41
C PHE A 116 -8.03 -12.57 11.34
N THR A 117 -8.08 -12.01 10.11
CA THR A 117 -8.83 -12.58 9.00
C THR A 117 -8.21 -13.89 8.55
N LEU A 118 -9.02 -14.92 8.26
CA LEU A 118 -8.52 -16.21 7.79
C LEU A 118 -7.74 -16.04 6.47
N PRO A 119 -6.53 -16.62 6.32
CA PRO A 119 -5.63 -16.32 5.19
C PRO A 119 -6.27 -16.45 3.81
N PHE A 120 -7.07 -17.49 3.57
CA PHE A 120 -7.72 -17.75 2.28
C PHE A 120 -8.86 -16.78 1.96
N THR A 121 -9.36 -16.04 2.95
CA THR A 121 -10.37 -14.98 2.78
C THR A 121 -9.79 -13.58 2.67
N ARG A 122 -8.47 -13.45 2.81
CA ARG A 122 -7.79 -12.15 2.67
C ARG A 122 -7.76 -11.73 1.20
N ARG A 123 -7.91 -10.45 0.97
CA ARG A 123 -7.64 -9.74 -0.27
C ARG A 123 -6.38 -8.93 -0.07
N ASN A 124 -5.38 -9.27 -0.86
CA ASN A 124 -4.14 -8.53 -1.01
C ASN A 124 -4.00 -8.16 -2.47
N GLU A 125 -3.32 -7.06 -2.74
CA GLU A 125 -3.04 -6.60 -4.09
C GLU A 125 -1.57 -6.26 -4.23
N ILE A 126 -0.98 -6.65 -5.35
CA ILE A 126 0.31 -6.12 -5.79
C ILE A 126 0.05 -5.12 -6.90
N ALA A 127 0.64 -3.95 -6.76
CA ALA A 127 0.55 -2.85 -7.69
C ALA A 127 1.93 -2.47 -8.22
N LEU A 128 1.97 -2.18 -9.52
CA LEU A 128 3.11 -1.55 -10.20
C LEU A 128 2.62 -0.28 -10.89
N GLU A 129 3.41 0.78 -10.79
CA GLU A 129 3.09 2.02 -11.49
C GLU A 129 3.35 1.85 -12.98
N VAL A 130 2.35 2.25 -13.76
CA VAL A 130 2.38 2.17 -15.22
C VAL A 130 2.15 3.55 -15.81
N GLU A 131 2.58 3.70 -17.04
CA GLU A 131 2.27 4.84 -17.88
C GLU A 131 1.69 4.36 -19.19
N ARG A 132 0.92 5.24 -19.83
CA ARG A 132 0.36 4.95 -21.14
C ARG A 132 1.50 4.98 -22.16
N ASN A 133 1.52 4.02 -23.07
CA ASN A 133 2.35 4.14 -24.25
C ASN A 133 1.81 5.30 -25.08
N ASP A 134 2.64 6.29 -25.33
CA ASP A 134 2.31 7.35 -26.29
C ASP A 134 2.30 6.69 -27.67
N ILE A 135 1.10 6.40 -28.18
CA ILE A 135 0.91 6.03 -29.58
C ILE A 135 1.10 7.34 -30.35
N ALA A 136 2.30 7.53 -30.90
CA ALA A 136 2.53 8.48 -31.98
C ALA A 136 1.93 7.95 -33.28
#